data_AF-A0AAZ1XXV6-F1
#
_entry.id   AF-A0AAZ1XXV6-F1
#
_cell.length_a   1.000
_cell.length_b   1.000
_cell.length_c   1.000
_cell.angle_alpha   90.00
_cell.angle_beta   90.00
_cell.angle_gamma   90.00
#
_symmetry.space_group_name_H-M   'P 1'
#
loop_
_entity.id
_entity.type
_entity.pdbx_description
1 polymer ?
#
loop_
_entity_poly.entity_id
_entity_poly.type
_entity_poly.pdbx_seq_one_letter_code
_entity_poly.pdbx_strand_id
1 'polypeptide(L)'
;MGTLRDLQYALQEKIEELRQRDALIDELELELDQKDELIQRLQNELDKYRSVIRPATAQQVQAQQQSLVLQPDQHRSKRQAISAEPTACDISDLCHVTLPFYPKSPESKELIKEAILDNDFMKNLELSQIQEIVDCMYPVDYGKDSCIIKEGDVGSLVFVMEEGKVEVTKEGMKLCTMGPGKVFGELAILYNCTRTATVQTLTHVKLWAIDRQCFQTIMMRTGLIKHAEYMDFLKSVPTFQSLPEETLSKLADVMEETHYSDGEYIIRQGARGDTFFIISKGKVNVTQGDSATQQPKHLRELVKGDWFGERALQGREFSKWAH
;
A
#
# COMPACT_ATOMS: atom_id res chain seq x y z
N MET A 1 56.19 42.88 35.74
CA MET A 1 54.75 43.06 35.99
C MET A 1 53.98 42.60 34.76
N GLY A 2 53.69 41.30 34.65
CA GLY A 2 52.71 40.71 33.75
C GLY A 2 51.87 39.80 34.63
N THR A 3 50.96 40.44 35.37
CA THR A 3 50.48 40.01 36.68
C THR A 3 49.01 39.65 36.60
N LEU A 4 48.65 38.39 36.86
CA LEU A 4 47.30 37.87 37.15
C LEU A 4 46.23 38.04 36.05
N ARG A 5 46.18 39.20 35.39
CA ARG A 5 45.28 39.60 34.33
C ARG A 5 45.55 38.83 33.04
N ASP A 6 46.82 38.62 32.69
CA ASP A 6 47.22 37.80 31.54
C ASP A 6 46.85 36.32 31.74
N LEU A 7 46.99 35.83 32.98
CA LEU A 7 46.54 34.48 33.38
C LEU A 7 45.01 34.36 33.40
N GLN A 8 44.29 35.38 33.86
CA GLN A 8 42.82 35.42 33.79
C GLN A 8 42.32 35.43 32.35
N TYR A 9 43.00 36.18 31.47
CA TYR A 9 42.65 36.25 30.05
C TYR A 9 42.88 34.90 29.37
N ALA A 10 44.04 34.27 29.61
CA ALA A 10 44.34 32.93 29.10
C ALA A 10 43.39 31.85 29.65
N LEU A 11 42.96 31.98 30.93
CA LEU A 11 41.98 31.09 31.53
C LEU A 11 40.58 31.27 30.91
N GLN A 12 40.15 32.51 30.68
CA GLN A 12 38.89 32.80 29.98
C GLN A 12 38.90 32.27 28.54
N GLU A 13 40.01 32.46 27.82
CA GLU A 13 40.18 31.94 26.46
C GLU A 13 40.08 30.41 26.43
N LYS A 14 40.72 29.73 27.39
CA LYS A 14 40.62 28.26 27.52
C LYS A 14 39.24 27.77 27.93
N ILE A 15 38.52 28.51 28.78
CA ILE A 15 37.14 28.17 29.15
C ILE A 15 36.21 28.31 27.94
N GLU A 16 36.41 29.34 27.12
CA GLU A 16 35.61 29.53 25.91
C GLU A 16 35.93 28.47 24.85
N GLU A 17 37.20 28.09 24.71
CA GLU A 17 37.62 26.99 23.83
C GLU A 17 37.04 25.65 24.27
N LEU A 18 36.97 25.38 25.58
CA LEU A 18 36.31 24.19 26.13
C LEU A 18 34.81 24.21 25.86
N ARG A 19 34.13 25.34 26.03
CA ARG A 19 32.69 25.46 25.72
C ARG A 19 32.39 25.23 24.23
N GLN A 20 33.22 25.77 23.35
CA GLN A 20 33.08 25.53 21.91
C GLN A 20 33.28 24.06 21.57
N ARG A 21 34.22 23.39 22.23
CA ARG A 21 34.45 21.95 22.07
C ARG A 21 33.28 21.12 22.60
N ASP A 22 32.73 21.47 23.76
CA ASP A 22 31.57 20.77 24.34
C ASP A 22 30.34 20.92 23.44
N ALA A 23 30.08 22.12 22.90
CA ALA A 23 28.98 22.34 21.95
C ALA A 23 29.15 21.53 20.65
N LEU A 24 30.39 21.38 20.16
CA LEU A 24 30.68 20.55 19.00
C LEU A 24 30.50 19.05 19.31
N ILE A 25 30.80 18.61 20.54
CA ILE A 25 30.55 17.24 20.97
C ILE A 25 29.05 16.97 20.98
N ASP A 26 28.24 17.86 21.56
CA ASP A 26 26.78 17.71 21.57
C ASP A 26 26.18 17.62 20.15
N GLU A 27 26.69 18.43 19.21
CA GLU A 27 26.25 18.39 17.82
C GLU A 27 26.63 17.06 17.13
N LEU A 28 27.86 16.58 17.37
CA LEU A 28 28.32 15.30 16.83
C LEU A 28 27.59 14.10 17.45
N GLU A 29 27.22 14.17 18.73
CA GLU A 29 26.40 13.16 19.39
C GLU A 29 25.00 13.09 18.78
N LEU A 30 24.37 14.24 18.53
CA LEU A 30 23.07 14.30 17.83
C LEU A 30 23.16 13.75 16.41
N GLU A 31 24.24 14.05 15.67
CA GLU A 31 24.47 13.45 14.35
C GLU A 31 24.68 11.94 14.42
N LEU A 32 25.37 11.43 15.46
CA LEU A 32 25.57 10.01 15.66
C LEU A 32 24.24 9.32 15.94
N ASP A 33 23.39 9.87 16.80
CA ASP A 33 22.05 9.34 17.08
C ASP A 33 21.20 9.28 15.80
N GLN A 34 21.23 10.34 14.98
CA GLN A 34 20.53 10.36 13.69
C GLN A 34 21.08 9.30 12.71
N LYS A 35 22.39 9.10 12.68
CA LYS A 35 23.04 8.08 11.84
C LYS A 35 22.72 6.67 12.36
N ASP A 36 22.66 6.45 13.66
CA ASP A 36 22.29 5.16 14.27
C ASP A 36 20.82 4.82 14.01
N GLU A 37 19.91 5.80 14.09
CA GLU A 37 18.52 5.61 13.63
C GLU A 37 18.45 5.25 12.14
N LEU A 38 19.23 5.93 11.31
CA LEU A 38 19.27 5.65 9.87
C LEU A 38 19.81 4.25 9.61
N ILE A 39 20.85 3.84 10.34
CA ILE A 39 21.41 2.49 10.27
C ILE A 39 20.37 1.46 10.67
N GLN A 40 19.60 1.68 11.75
CA GLN A 40 18.51 0.77 12.13
C GLN A 40 17.44 0.67 11.03
N ARG A 41 17.01 1.79 10.44
CA ARG A 41 16.04 1.77 9.34
C ARG A 41 16.57 1.00 8.12
N LEU A 42 17.80 1.27 7.71
CA LEU A 42 18.45 0.59 6.59
C LEU A 42 18.70 -0.89 6.90
N GLN A 43 19.02 -1.25 8.14
CA GLN A 43 19.14 -2.65 8.56
C GLN A 43 17.80 -3.37 8.49
N ASN A 44 16.71 -2.74 8.93
CA ASN A 44 15.37 -3.30 8.79
C ASN A 44 14.95 -3.46 7.32
N GLU A 45 15.24 -2.46 6.48
CA GLU A 45 15.03 -2.58 5.03
C GLU A 45 15.89 -3.69 4.43
N LEU A 46 17.16 -3.79 4.79
CA LEU A 46 18.05 -4.84 4.33
C LEU A 46 17.60 -6.21 4.82
N ASP A 47 17.10 -6.34 6.05
CA ASP A 47 16.59 -7.61 6.57
C ASP A 47 15.25 -7.98 5.95
N LYS A 48 14.44 -7.01 5.53
CA LYS A 48 13.28 -7.20 4.65
C LYS A 48 13.70 -7.66 3.25
N TYR A 49 14.68 -6.99 2.65
CA TYR A 49 15.29 -7.46 1.42
C TYR A 49 16.02 -8.79 1.62
N ARG A 50 16.47 -9.18 2.80
CA ARG A 50 17.11 -10.48 3.02
C ARG A 50 16.07 -11.58 3.30
N SER A 51 14.98 -11.27 3.96
CA SER A 51 13.87 -12.21 4.14
C SER A 51 13.21 -12.53 2.79
N VAL A 52 13.19 -11.55 1.87
CA VAL A 52 12.65 -11.68 0.50
C VAL A 52 13.71 -12.10 -0.54
N ILE A 53 14.95 -11.59 -0.46
CA ILE A 53 16.02 -11.71 -1.47
C ILE A 53 17.26 -12.48 -0.94
N ARG A 54 17.46 -12.80 0.34
CA ARG A 54 18.63 -13.61 0.76
C ARG A 54 18.57 -15.11 0.54
N PRO A 55 17.47 -15.73 0.08
CA PRO A 55 17.61 -16.93 -0.71
C PRO A 55 18.26 -16.66 -2.09
N ALA A 56 18.37 -15.39 -2.54
CA ALA A 56 18.69 -14.98 -3.90
C ALA A 56 19.96 -14.11 -4.11
N THR A 57 20.57 -13.45 -3.11
CA THR A 57 21.70 -12.50 -3.36
C THR A 57 22.94 -12.54 -2.45
N ALA A 58 23.08 -13.44 -1.46
CA ALA A 58 24.29 -13.48 -0.60
C ALA A 58 25.50 -14.24 -1.18
N GLN A 59 25.87 -14.02 -2.45
CA GLN A 59 27.13 -14.54 -2.98
C GLN A 59 27.87 -13.60 -3.95
N GLN A 60 27.68 -12.28 -3.85
CA GLN A 60 28.43 -11.35 -4.71
C GLN A 60 28.92 -10.09 -4.01
N VAL A 61 29.71 -10.19 -2.93
CA VAL A 61 30.85 -9.28 -2.71
C VAL A 61 31.91 -10.00 -1.89
N GLN A 62 32.81 -10.74 -2.55
CA GLN A 62 34.24 -10.86 -2.22
C GLN A 62 34.84 -11.97 -3.08
N ALA A 63 35.55 -11.55 -4.14
CA ALA A 63 36.82 -12.11 -4.62
C ALA A 63 36.98 -11.87 -6.13
N GLN A 64 37.52 -10.71 -6.49
CA GLN A 64 38.59 -10.68 -7.46
C GLN A 64 39.78 -9.93 -6.84
N GLN A 65 40.56 -10.65 -6.05
CA GLN A 65 42.02 -10.63 -6.18
C GLN A 65 42.59 -11.89 -5.52
N GLN A 66 43.54 -12.51 -6.22
CA GLN A 66 44.10 -13.82 -5.98
C GLN A 66 44.92 -13.89 -4.67
N SER A 67 45.10 -15.14 -4.20
CA SER A 67 45.97 -15.64 -3.12
C SER A 67 45.56 -15.38 -1.66
N LEU A 68 44.85 -16.34 -1.04
CA LEU A 68 45.27 -17.14 0.13
C LEU A 68 44.09 -18.03 0.62
N VAL A 69 44.24 -19.36 0.41
CA VAL A 69 43.65 -20.55 1.10
C VAL A 69 42.14 -20.58 1.48
N LEU A 70 41.38 -21.58 0.99
CA LEU A 70 40.51 -22.56 1.72
C LEU A 70 39.40 -23.20 0.84
N GLN A 71 39.13 -24.50 1.09
CA GLN A 71 38.13 -25.42 0.45
C GLN A 71 36.72 -25.33 1.12
N PRO A 72 35.69 -26.15 0.74
CA PRO A 72 35.13 -26.49 -0.58
C PRO A 72 33.61 -26.17 -0.71
N ASP A 73 33.13 -26.22 -1.96
CA ASP A 73 31.76 -25.98 -2.45
C ASP A 73 30.60 -26.69 -1.70
N GLN A 74 29.57 -25.92 -1.34
CA GLN A 74 28.22 -26.44 -1.07
C GLN A 74 27.24 -26.03 -2.18
N HIS A 75 26.40 -26.99 -2.56
CA HIS A 75 25.51 -27.04 -3.71
C HIS A 75 24.64 -25.78 -3.93
N ARG A 76 24.69 -25.25 -5.16
CA ARG A 76 23.82 -24.17 -5.66
C ARG A 76 22.44 -24.73 -6.04
N SER A 77 21.39 -24.39 -5.29
CA SER A 77 20.00 -24.76 -5.63
C SER A 77 19.43 -23.88 -6.75
N LYS A 78 18.61 -24.48 -7.63
CA LYS A 78 18.03 -23.84 -8.83
C LYS A 78 16.90 -22.88 -8.44
N ARG A 79 16.78 -21.75 -9.14
CA ARG A 79 15.68 -20.77 -8.95
C ARG A 79 14.33 -21.41 -9.26
N GLN A 80 13.40 -21.36 -8.32
CA GLN A 80 12.06 -21.88 -8.47
C GLN A 80 11.11 -20.72 -8.80
N ALA A 81 10.37 -20.84 -9.90
CA ALA A 81 9.33 -19.87 -10.23
C ALA A 81 8.20 -20.00 -9.21
N ILE A 82 7.63 -18.86 -8.80
CA ILE A 82 6.47 -18.81 -7.91
C ILE A 82 5.30 -18.33 -8.79
N SER A 83 4.29 -19.18 -8.93
CA SER A 83 3.07 -18.88 -9.69
C SER A 83 1.94 -18.74 -8.71
N ALA A 84 1.09 -17.72 -8.83
CA ALA A 84 -0.19 -17.72 -8.15
C ALA A 84 -1.06 -18.87 -8.70
N GLU A 85 -1.91 -19.44 -7.85
CA GLU A 85 -2.96 -20.34 -8.31
C GLU A 85 -3.98 -19.53 -9.13
N PRO A 86 -4.45 -20.03 -10.29
CA PRO A 86 -5.53 -19.39 -11.00
C PRO A 86 -6.77 -19.42 -10.11
N THR A 87 -7.33 -18.26 -9.81
CA THR A 87 -8.63 -18.16 -9.14
C THR A 87 -9.65 -18.78 -10.09
N ALA A 88 -10.09 -20.01 -9.81
CA ALA A 88 -11.02 -20.77 -10.64
C ALA A 88 -12.47 -20.23 -10.59
N CYS A 89 -12.65 -18.97 -10.22
CA CYS A 89 -13.96 -18.35 -10.12
C CYS A 89 -14.17 -17.48 -11.36
N ASP A 90 -15.28 -17.72 -12.07
CA ASP A 90 -15.75 -16.80 -13.07
C ASP A 90 -15.96 -15.41 -12.42
N ILE A 91 -15.55 -14.37 -13.13
CA ILE A 91 -15.58 -12.98 -12.65
C ILE A 91 -16.99 -12.59 -12.15
N SER A 92 -18.02 -13.12 -12.81
CA SER A 92 -19.43 -12.91 -12.45
C SER A 92 -19.83 -13.54 -11.11
N ASP A 93 -19.20 -14.65 -10.71
CA ASP A 93 -19.51 -15.33 -9.46
C ASP A 93 -18.90 -14.60 -8.25
N LEU A 94 -17.73 -13.97 -8.43
CA LEU A 94 -17.04 -13.19 -7.39
C LEU A 94 -17.86 -11.99 -6.91
N CYS A 95 -18.67 -11.40 -7.79
CA CYS A 95 -19.60 -10.31 -7.47
C CYS A 95 -20.61 -10.71 -6.38
N HIS A 96 -21.06 -11.97 -6.44
CA HIS A 96 -22.13 -12.53 -5.61
C HIS A 96 -21.64 -13.35 -4.40
N VAL A 97 -20.32 -13.47 -4.21
CA VAL A 97 -19.77 -14.18 -3.05
C VAL A 97 -20.22 -13.46 -1.76
N THR A 98 -20.92 -14.19 -0.91
CA THR A 98 -21.28 -13.75 0.42
C THR A 98 -20.08 -13.98 1.32
N LEU A 99 -19.44 -12.89 1.72
CA LEU A 99 -18.33 -12.94 2.66
C LEU A 99 -18.86 -13.23 4.07
N PRO A 100 -18.18 -14.08 4.85
CA PRO A 100 -18.60 -14.37 6.21
C PRO A 100 -18.45 -13.12 7.08
N PHE A 101 -19.38 -12.91 8.00
CA PHE A 101 -19.35 -11.81 8.96
C PHE A 101 -19.24 -12.37 10.37
N TYR A 102 -18.21 -11.93 11.09
CA TYR A 102 -18.05 -12.27 12.51
C TYR A 102 -18.15 -11.00 13.35
N PRO A 103 -19.09 -10.93 14.31
CA PRO A 103 -19.26 -9.75 15.15
C PRO A 103 -18.06 -9.56 16.08
N LYS A 104 -17.63 -8.30 16.25
CA LYS A 104 -16.45 -7.90 17.04
C LYS A 104 -16.75 -6.66 17.86
N SER A 105 -16.02 -6.48 18.95
CA SER A 105 -16.05 -5.25 19.74
C SER A 105 -15.46 -4.08 18.92
N PRO A 106 -15.82 -2.82 19.21
CA PRO A 106 -15.21 -1.67 18.55
C PRO A 106 -13.70 -1.62 18.76
N GLU A 107 -13.22 -1.98 19.96
CA GLU A 107 -11.79 -2.03 20.30
C GLU A 107 -11.03 -3.04 19.45
N SER A 108 -11.57 -4.26 19.28
CA SER A 108 -10.96 -5.28 18.42
C SER A 108 -10.95 -4.86 16.95
N LYS A 109 -12.01 -4.18 16.48
CA LYS A 109 -12.06 -3.66 15.09
C LYS A 109 -10.97 -2.62 14.84
N GLU A 110 -10.81 -1.68 15.78
CA GLU A 110 -9.76 -0.66 15.69
C GLU A 110 -8.37 -1.29 15.75
N LEU A 111 -8.13 -2.26 16.65
CA LEU A 111 -6.86 -2.97 16.74
C LEU A 111 -6.50 -3.68 15.43
N ILE A 112 -7.44 -4.40 14.83
CA ILE A 112 -7.22 -5.10 13.56
C ILE A 112 -6.91 -4.10 12.44
N LYS A 113 -7.67 -3.01 12.39
CA LYS A 113 -7.49 -1.95 11.39
C LYS A 113 -6.10 -1.32 11.50
N GLU A 114 -5.67 -0.94 12.69
CA GLU A 114 -4.35 -0.37 12.94
C GLU A 114 -3.24 -1.37 12.60
N ALA A 115 -3.40 -2.66 12.95
CA ALA A 115 -2.44 -3.70 12.60
C ALA A 115 -2.27 -3.84 11.07
N ILE A 116 -3.37 -3.79 10.32
CA ILE A 116 -3.34 -3.85 8.85
C ILE A 116 -2.65 -2.62 8.24
N LEU A 117 -2.93 -1.43 8.78
CA LEU A 117 -2.32 -0.17 8.33
C LEU A 117 -0.83 -0.07 8.65
N ASP A 118 -0.38 -0.65 9.76
CA ASP A 118 1.03 -0.75 10.15
C ASP A 118 1.80 -1.79 9.32
N ASN A 119 1.11 -2.77 8.73
CA ASN A 119 1.76 -3.81 7.94
C ASN A 119 2.26 -3.29 6.59
N ASP A 120 3.54 -3.54 6.32
CA ASP A 120 4.23 -3.06 5.12
C ASP A 120 3.65 -3.54 3.79
N PHE A 121 2.99 -4.70 3.77
CA PHE A 121 2.39 -5.28 2.58
C PHE A 121 0.91 -4.89 2.41
N MET A 122 0.26 -4.42 3.48
CA MET A 122 -1.19 -4.19 3.53
C MET A 122 -1.58 -2.72 3.80
N LYS A 123 -0.61 -1.84 4.05
CA LYS A 123 -0.84 -0.41 4.31
C LYS A 123 -1.46 0.40 3.17
N ASN A 124 -1.38 -0.10 1.93
CA ASN A 124 -1.90 0.58 0.74
C ASN A 124 -3.31 0.11 0.33
N LEU A 125 -4.00 -0.64 1.19
CA LEU A 125 -5.36 -1.11 0.93
C LEU A 125 -6.38 0.02 1.08
N GLU A 126 -7.45 -0.03 0.29
CA GLU A 126 -8.57 0.91 0.43
C GLU A 126 -9.29 0.67 1.77
N LEU A 127 -9.84 1.73 2.38
CA LEU A 127 -10.56 1.64 3.66
C LEU A 127 -11.75 0.66 3.61
N SER A 128 -12.41 0.55 2.45
CA SER A 128 -13.48 -0.43 2.19
C SER A 128 -12.98 -1.87 2.30
N GLN A 129 -11.83 -2.18 1.67
CA GLN A 129 -11.20 -3.50 1.74
C GLN A 129 -10.77 -3.84 3.17
N ILE A 130 -10.19 -2.87 3.89
CA ILE A 130 -9.80 -3.06 5.28
C ILE A 130 -11.04 -3.38 6.13
N GLN A 131 -12.15 -2.68 5.93
CA GLN A 131 -13.39 -2.94 6.66
C GLN A 131 -13.93 -4.35 6.38
N GLU A 132 -13.93 -4.78 5.11
CA GLU A 132 -14.34 -6.14 4.73
C GLU A 132 -13.43 -7.20 5.35
N ILE A 133 -12.10 -6.99 5.34
CA ILE A 133 -11.15 -7.90 6.00
C ILE A 133 -11.49 -7.99 7.48
N VAL A 134 -11.60 -6.85 8.17
CA VAL A 134 -11.94 -6.77 9.60
C VAL A 134 -13.21 -7.54 9.88
N ASP A 135 -14.24 -7.42 9.05
CA ASP A 135 -15.52 -8.10 9.26
C ASP A 135 -15.44 -9.62 9.00
N CYS A 136 -14.59 -10.07 8.08
CA CYS A 136 -14.38 -11.49 7.76
C CYS A 136 -13.48 -12.25 8.74
N MET A 137 -12.67 -11.56 9.54
CA MET A 137 -11.78 -12.24 10.48
C MET A 137 -12.56 -12.97 11.59
N TYR A 138 -12.14 -14.17 11.96
CA TYR A 138 -12.71 -14.95 13.06
C TYR A 138 -11.70 -15.17 14.18
N PRO A 139 -12.15 -15.33 15.45
CA PRO A 139 -11.24 -15.46 16.58
C PRO A 139 -10.61 -16.85 16.63
N VAL A 140 -9.34 -16.93 17.02
CA VAL A 140 -8.57 -18.16 17.20
C VAL A 140 -7.65 -18.01 18.41
N ASP A 141 -7.67 -18.99 19.31
CA ASP A 141 -6.87 -18.99 20.54
C ASP A 141 -5.83 -20.13 20.52
N TYR A 142 -4.62 -19.82 20.99
CA TYR A 142 -3.57 -20.83 21.18
C TYR A 142 -2.99 -20.75 22.59
N GLY A 143 -2.73 -21.92 23.18
CA GLY A 143 -2.02 -22.03 24.46
C GLY A 143 -0.53 -21.74 24.30
N LYS A 144 0.17 -21.53 25.42
CA LYS A 144 1.63 -21.35 25.43
C LYS A 144 2.36 -22.54 24.77
N ASP A 145 3.51 -22.26 24.14
CA ASP A 145 4.40 -23.21 23.45
C ASP A 145 3.77 -23.94 22.24
N SER A 146 2.61 -23.49 21.75
CA SER A 146 1.95 -23.97 20.53
C SER A 146 2.61 -23.45 19.26
N CYS A 147 2.74 -24.31 18.25
CA CYS A 147 3.22 -23.95 16.92
C CYS A 147 2.03 -23.53 16.04
N ILE A 148 1.93 -22.24 15.69
CA ILE A 148 0.84 -21.70 14.85
C ILE A 148 1.16 -21.89 13.37
N ILE A 149 2.41 -21.61 13.01
CA ILE A 149 2.92 -21.71 11.63
C ILE A 149 4.20 -22.51 11.68
N LYS A 150 4.35 -23.47 10.77
CA LYS A 150 5.60 -24.20 10.59
C LYS A 150 6.22 -23.84 9.24
N GLU A 151 7.52 -23.59 9.25
CA GLU A 151 8.29 -23.30 8.04
C GLU A 151 8.17 -24.44 7.02
N GLY A 152 7.98 -24.08 5.75
CA GLY A 152 7.82 -25.02 4.63
C GLY A 152 6.39 -25.49 4.38
N ASP A 153 5.46 -25.30 5.33
CA ASP A 153 4.07 -25.69 5.13
C ASP A 153 3.36 -24.76 4.13
N VAL A 154 2.28 -25.24 3.52
CA VAL A 154 1.43 -24.39 2.68
C VAL A 154 0.61 -23.46 3.59
N GLY A 155 0.75 -22.15 3.40
CA GLY A 155 0.06 -21.14 4.19
C GLY A 155 -1.24 -20.65 3.56
N SER A 156 -2.36 -20.88 4.23
CA SER A 156 -3.70 -20.47 3.77
C SER A 156 -4.40 -19.48 4.69
N LEU A 157 -3.76 -19.03 5.78
CA LEU A 157 -4.34 -18.11 6.76
C LEU A 157 -3.43 -16.90 7.01
N VAL A 158 -4.01 -15.72 7.16
CA VAL A 158 -3.38 -14.53 7.74
C VAL A 158 -3.89 -14.38 9.18
N PHE A 159 -3.00 -13.98 10.09
CA PHE A 159 -3.35 -13.73 11.48
C PHE A 159 -3.05 -12.30 11.90
N VAL A 160 -3.87 -11.76 12.79
CA VAL A 160 -3.63 -10.52 13.53
C VAL A 160 -3.63 -10.85 15.01
N MET A 161 -2.60 -10.45 15.73
CA MET A 161 -2.50 -10.71 17.16
C MET A 161 -3.26 -9.67 17.98
N GLU A 162 -4.26 -10.13 18.73
CA GLU A 162 -5.00 -9.28 19.68
C GLU A 162 -4.31 -9.26 21.05
N GLU A 163 -3.88 -10.42 21.55
CA GLU A 163 -3.22 -10.54 22.85
C GLU A 163 -2.10 -11.59 22.80
N GLY A 164 -1.09 -11.38 23.65
CA GLY A 164 -0.01 -12.33 23.90
C GLY A 164 1.28 -12.03 23.14
N LYS A 165 2.14 -13.04 23.00
CA LYS A 165 3.47 -12.91 22.40
C LYS A 165 3.86 -14.17 21.65
N VAL A 166 4.43 -14.00 20.45
CA VAL A 166 4.94 -15.11 19.62
C VAL A 166 6.39 -14.87 19.23
N GLU A 167 7.13 -15.95 19.07
CA GLU A 167 8.49 -15.97 18.55
C GLU A 167 8.50 -16.48 17.11
N VAL A 168 9.29 -15.82 16.26
CA VAL A 168 9.47 -16.22 14.86
C VAL A 168 10.88 -16.79 14.70
N THR A 169 10.97 -18.01 14.18
CA THR A 169 12.22 -18.72 13.92
C THR A 169 12.30 -19.17 12.46
N LYS A 170 13.49 -19.13 11.87
CA LYS A 170 13.75 -19.63 10.51
C LYS A 170 15.03 -20.44 10.51
N GLU A 171 14.99 -21.65 9.96
CA GLU A 171 16.14 -22.58 9.97
C GLU A 171 16.72 -22.78 11.39
N GLY A 172 15.86 -22.75 12.41
CA GLY A 172 16.26 -22.85 13.83
C GLY A 172 16.85 -21.58 14.45
N MET A 173 17.03 -20.50 13.69
CA MET A 173 17.48 -19.20 14.20
C MET A 173 16.30 -18.29 14.54
N LYS A 174 16.33 -17.69 15.73
CA LYS A 174 15.33 -16.68 16.15
C LYS A 174 15.51 -15.41 15.34
N LEU A 175 14.47 -15.02 14.62
CA LEU A 175 14.44 -13.79 13.84
C LEU A 175 13.96 -12.61 14.69
N CYS A 176 12.79 -12.75 15.30
CA CYS A 176 12.18 -11.69 16.08
C CYS A 176 11.14 -12.24 17.07
N THR A 177 10.54 -11.34 17.84
CA THR A 177 9.40 -11.64 18.70
C THR A 177 8.33 -10.60 18.45
N MET A 178 7.09 -11.03 18.24
CA MET A 178 5.96 -10.16 17.91
C MET A 178 4.96 -10.13 19.06
N GLY A 179 4.36 -8.96 19.27
CA GLY A 179 3.32 -8.74 20.27
C GLY A 179 1.99 -8.32 19.63
N PRO A 180 1.05 -7.83 20.44
CA PRO A 180 -0.27 -7.40 19.99
C PRO A 180 -0.20 -6.32 18.92
N GLY A 181 -1.21 -6.27 18.05
CA GLY A 181 -1.31 -5.30 16.96
C GLY A 181 -0.41 -5.60 15.77
N LYS A 182 0.17 -6.81 15.69
CA LYS A 182 1.01 -7.23 14.55
C LYS A 182 0.30 -8.29 13.70
N VAL A 183 0.48 -8.15 12.39
CA VAL A 183 0.01 -9.11 11.37
C VAL A 183 1.13 -10.09 11.07
N PHE A 184 0.80 -11.37 10.87
CA PHE A 184 1.74 -12.37 10.40
C PHE A 184 1.07 -13.46 9.56
N GLY A 185 1.85 -14.08 8.69
CA GLY A 185 1.38 -15.15 7.79
C GLY A 185 0.77 -14.64 6.47
N GLU A 186 0.87 -13.34 6.23
CA GLU A 186 0.45 -12.64 5.02
C GLU A 186 1.26 -13.04 3.77
N LEU A 187 2.57 -13.31 3.95
CA LEU A 187 3.48 -13.58 2.83
C LEU A 187 3.05 -14.78 1.97
N ALA A 188 2.58 -15.84 2.62
CA ALA A 188 2.18 -17.06 1.94
C ALA A 188 0.97 -16.84 1.01
N ILE A 189 0.11 -15.89 1.35
CA ILE A 189 -1.09 -15.56 0.57
C ILE A 189 -0.76 -14.56 -0.54
N LEU A 190 0.09 -13.57 -0.25
CA LEU A 190 0.45 -12.53 -1.22
C LEU A 190 1.36 -13.05 -2.34
N TYR A 191 2.29 -13.95 -2.02
CA TYR A 191 3.28 -14.43 -2.98
C TYR A 191 3.06 -15.88 -3.42
N ASN A 192 1.98 -16.52 -2.99
CA ASN A 192 1.73 -17.96 -3.19
C ASN A 192 2.95 -18.85 -2.90
N CYS A 193 3.62 -18.57 -1.79
CA CYS A 193 4.78 -19.34 -1.34
C CYS A 193 4.43 -20.17 -0.09
N THR A 194 5.30 -21.13 0.25
CA THR A 194 5.23 -21.82 1.53
C THR A 194 5.55 -20.86 2.66
N ARG A 195 5.16 -21.22 3.88
CA ARG A 195 5.49 -20.48 5.10
C ARG A 195 7.02 -20.31 5.19
N THR A 196 7.46 -19.07 5.31
CA THR A 196 8.89 -18.68 5.23
C THR A 196 9.63 -18.81 6.56
N ALA A 197 8.89 -18.94 7.66
CA ALA A 197 9.39 -19.06 9.01
C ALA A 197 8.37 -19.82 9.87
N THR A 198 8.83 -20.38 10.98
CA THR A 198 8.02 -20.99 12.03
C THR A 198 7.62 -19.92 13.04
N VAL A 199 6.37 -19.95 13.50
CA VAL A 199 5.83 -19.04 14.52
C VAL A 199 5.30 -19.86 15.69
N GLN A 200 5.88 -19.64 16.87
CA GLN A 200 5.53 -20.34 18.10
C GLN A 200 5.08 -19.35 19.19
N THR A 201 4.08 -19.72 19.96
CA THR A 201 3.56 -18.88 21.06
C THR A 201 4.47 -18.93 22.29
N LEU A 202 4.85 -17.77 22.84
CA LEU A 202 5.58 -17.67 24.11
C LEU A 202 4.63 -17.56 25.32
N THR A 203 3.43 -17.04 25.10
CA THR A 203 2.35 -16.93 26.08
C THR A 203 1.07 -17.53 25.50
N HIS A 204 -0.01 -17.57 26.28
CA HIS A 204 -1.34 -17.69 25.67
C HIS A 204 -1.55 -16.52 24.70
N VAL A 205 -2.10 -16.78 23.52
CA VAL A 205 -2.36 -15.77 22.50
C VAL A 205 -3.80 -15.83 22.02
N LYS A 206 -4.36 -14.65 21.78
CA LYS A 206 -5.63 -14.47 21.06
C LYS A 206 -5.34 -13.86 19.72
N LEU A 207 -5.87 -14.46 18.66
CA LEU A 207 -5.64 -14.07 17.29
C LEU A 207 -6.97 -13.87 16.57
N TRP A 208 -6.93 -13.02 15.56
CA TRP A 208 -7.94 -12.95 14.51
C TRP A 208 -7.36 -13.60 13.26
N ALA A 209 -8.10 -14.48 12.61
CA ALA A 209 -7.67 -15.19 11.41
C ALA A 209 -8.59 -14.88 10.23
N ILE A 210 -8.02 -14.80 9.03
CA ILE A 210 -8.75 -14.76 7.76
C ILE A 210 -8.14 -15.78 6.80
N ASP A 211 -8.99 -16.48 6.07
CA ASP A 211 -8.57 -17.45 5.06
C ASP A 211 -8.17 -16.79 3.74
N ARG A 212 -7.35 -17.52 3.00
CA ARG A 212 -6.84 -17.11 1.68
C ARG A 212 -7.98 -16.75 0.72
N GLN A 213 -9.06 -17.54 0.69
CA GLN A 213 -10.13 -17.33 -0.28
C GLN A 213 -10.89 -16.04 0.02
N CYS A 214 -11.28 -15.80 1.28
CA CYS A 214 -11.89 -14.54 1.68
C CYS A 214 -10.97 -13.35 1.42
N PHE A 215 -9.69 -13.46 1.79
CA PHE A 215 -8.72 -12.40 1.58
C PHE A 215 -8.56 -12.05 0.10
N GLN A 216 -8.31 -13.05 -0.77
CA GLN A 216 -8.18 -12.84 -2.21
C GLN A 216 -9.47 -12.31 -2.84
N THR A 217 -10.62 -12.80 -2.39
CA THR A 217 -11.93 -12.30 -2.85
C THR A 217 -12.06 -10.82 -2.56
N ILE A 218 -11.79 -10.36 -1.33
CA ILE A 218 -11.86 -8.93 -0.96
C ILE A 218 -10.90 -8.08 -1.81
N MET A 219 -9.68 -8.57 -2.05
CA MET A 219 -8.69 -7.87 -2.88
C MET A 219 -9.16 -7.67 -4.32
N MET A 220 -9.82 -8.67 -4.89
CA MET A 220 -10.32 -8.62 -6.28
C MET A 220 -11.67 -7.90 -6.38
N ARG A 221 -12.51 -8.03 -5.35
CA ARG A 221 -13.92 -7.62 -5.37
C ARG A 221 -14.09 -6.12 -5.57
N THR A 222 -13.27 -5.27 -4.97
CA THR A 222 -13.39 -3.82 -5.17
C THR A 222 -13.16 -3.41 -6.62
N GLY A 223 -12.18 -4.01 -7.30
CA GLY A 223 -11.96 -3.78 -8.73
C GLY A 223 -13.12 -4.30 -9.57
N LEU A 224 -13.58 -5.52 -9.29
CA LEU A 224 -14.67 -6.15 -10.04
C LEU A 224 -16.03 -5.48 -9.84
N ILE A 225 -16.35 -5.03 -8.63
CA ILE A 225 -17.58 -4.28 -8.34
C ILE A 225 -17.56 -2.94 -9.07
N LYS A 226 -16.47 -2.17 -8.95
CA LYS A 226 -16.34 -0.88 -9.67
C LYS A 226 -16.49 -1.10 -11.18
N HIS A 227 -15.85 -2.14 -11.71
CA HIS A 227 -15.96 -2.50 -13.12
C HIS A 227 -17.40 -2.84 -13.53
N ALA A 228 -18.09 -3.67 -12.73
CA ALA A 228 -19.48 -4.03 -12.97
C ALA A 228 -20.40 -2.80 -12.90
N GLU A 229 -20.21 -1.92 -11.92
CA GLU A 229 -20.96 -0.66 -11.78
C GLU A 229 -20.74 0.27 -12.98
N TYR A 230 -19.51 0.38 -13.48
CA TYR A 230 -19.19 1.15 -14.68
C TYR A 230 -19.78 0.51 -15.94
N MET A 231 -19.72 -0.82 -16.06
CA MET A 231 -20.36 -1.52 -17.17
C MET A 231 -21.88 -1.33 -17.17
N ASP A 232 -22.54 -1.46 -16.02
CA ASP A 232 -23.98 -1.24 -15.89
C ASP A 232 -24.35 0.22 -16.15
N PHE A 233 -23.52 1.16 -15.69
CA PHE A 233 -23.70 2.57 -15.98
C PHE A 233 -23.57 2.85 -17.48
N LEU A 234 -22.53 2.35 -18.16
CA LEU A 234 -22.35 2.52 -19.59
C LEU A 234 -23.49 1.88 -20.39
N LYS A 235 -23.96 0.68 -20.00
CA LYS A 235 -25.15 0.03 -20.58
C LYS A 235 -26.41 0.87 -20.39
N SER A 236 -26.53 1.61 -19.29
CA SER A 236 -27.68 2.49 -19.04
C SER A 236 -27.72 3.72 -19.97
N VAL A 237 -26.57 4.15 -20.51
CA VAL A 237 -26.47 5.32 -21.37
C VAL A 237 -26.83 4.96 -22.82
N PRO A 238 -27.89 5.56 -23.42
CA PRO A 238 -28.37 5.19 -24.76
C PRO A 238 -27.30 5.26 -25.86
N THR A 239 -26.36 6.20 -25.75
CA THR A 239 -25.27 6.39 -26.72
C THR A 239 -24.34 5.17 -26.79
N PHE A 240 -24.12 4.48 -25.67
CA PHE A 240 -23.14 3.39 -25.54
C PHE A 240 -23.76 1.99 -25.68
N GLN A 241 -25.09 1.87 -25.70
CA GLN A 241 -25.80 0.58 -25.85
C GLN A 241 -25.49 -0.15 -27.16
N SER A 242 -25.06 0.58 -28.20
CA SER A 242 -24.73 -0.01 -29.50
C SER A 242 -23.31 -0.60 -29.57
N LEU A 243 -22.48 -0.38 -28.54
CA LEU A 243 -21.10 -0.86 -28.52
C LEU A 243 -21.01 -2.33 -28.08
N PRO A 244 -20.08 -3.11 -28.67
CA PRO A 244 -19.80 -4.47 -28.20
C PRO A 244 -19.33 -4.50 -26.75
N GLU A 245 -19.67 -5.56 -26.02
CA GLU A 245 -19.33 -5.72 -24.60
C GLU A 245 -17.81 -5.66 -24.34
N GLU A 246 -16.99 -6.21 -25.24
CA GLU A 246 -15.53 -6.09 -25.15
C GLU A 246 -15.04 -4.63 -25.20
N THR A 247 -15.74 -3.76 -25.94
CA THR A 247 -15.40 -2.33 -26.02
C THR A 247 -15.85 -1.61 -24.75
N LEU A 248 -17.03 -1.95 -24.22
CA LEU A 248 -17.52 -1.40 -22.96
C LEU A 248 -16.62 -1.79 -21.79
N SER A 249 -16.13 -3.03 -21.74
CA SER A 249 -15.18 -3.47 -20.71
C SER A 249 -13.90 -2.64 -20.77
N LYS A 250 -13.32 -2.45 -21.96
CA LYS A 250 -12.12 -1.62 -22.11
C LYS A 250 -12.34 -0.17 -21.70
N LEU A 251 -13.55 0.37 -21.91
CA LEU A 251 -13.90 1.72 -21.45
C LEU A 251 -14.03 1.76 -19.93
N ALA A 252 -14.72 0.79 -19.32
CA ALA A 252 -14.85 0.68 -17.87
C ALA A 252 -13.47 0.57 -17.17
N ASP A 253 -12.52 -0.15 -17.76
CA ASP A 253 -11.15 -0.29 -17.24
C ASP A 253 -10.37 1.03 -17.14
N VAL A 254 -10.69 2.02 -17.98
CA VAL A 254 -10.01 3.34 -18.02
C VAL A 254 -10.87 4.49 -17.50
N MET A 255 -12.07 4.20 -17.01
CA MET A 255 -12.93 5.23 -16.42
C MET A 255 -12.45 5.62 -15.03
N GLU A 256 -12.41 6.92 -14.79
CA GLU A 256 -12.09 7.49 -13.48
C GLU A 256 -13.26 8.34 -13.00
N GLU A 257 -13.60 8.24 -11.71
CA GLU A 257 -14.65 9.04 -11.09
C GLU A 257 -14.08 10.36 -10.56
N THR A 258 -14.69 11.48 -10.98
CA THR A 258 -14.33 12.83 -10.53
C THR A 258 -15.54 13.52 -9.90
N HIS A 259 -15.34 14.18 -8.75
CA HIS A 259 -16.39 14.91 -8.04
C HIS A 259 -16.15 16.42 -8.10
N TYR A 260 -17.22 17.18 -8.29
CA TYR A 260 -17.20 18.64 -8.32
C TYR A 260 -18.25 19.20 -7.35
N SER A 261 -17.91 20.29 -6.68
CA SER A 261 -18.82 20.99 -5.78
C SER A 261 -19.74 21.96 -6.53
N ASP A 262 -20.81 22.42 -5.87
CA ASP A 262 -21.69 23.44 -6.45
C ASP A 262 -20.91 24.73 -6.78
N GLY A 263 -21.15 25.27 -7.98
CA GLY A 263 -20.43 26.44 -8.52
C GLY A 263 -19.02 26.17 -9.06
N GLU A 264 -18.51 24.94 -8.99
CA GLU A 264 -17.21 24.58 -9.51
C GLU A 264 -17.24 24.40 -11.04
N TYR A 265 -16.21 24.90 -11.74
CA TYR A 265 -16.11 24.79 -13.19
C TYR A 265 -15.39 23.50 -13.58
N ILE A 266 -16.08 22.59 -14.27
CA ILE A 266 -15.49 21.35 -14.79
C ILE A 266 -14.55 21.65 -15.98
N ILE A 267 -15.02 22.43 -16.95
CA ILE A 267 -14.23 22.90 -18.10
C ILE A 267 -14.49 24.40 -18.30
N ARG A 268 -13.44 25.14 -18.67
CA ARG A 268 -13.56 26.56 -19.06
C ARG A 268 -13.52 26.72 -20.57
N GLN A 269 -14.35 27.62 -21.10
CA GLN A 269 -14.35 27.94 -22.53
C GLN A 269 -12.95 28.36 -23.00
N GLY A 270 -12.47 27.76 -24.08
CA GLY A 270 -11.13 28.02 -24.62
C GLY A 270 -10.00 27.23 -23.96
N ALA A 271 -10.26 26.49 -22.88
CA ALA A 271 -9.28 25.58 -22.31
C ALA A 271 -9.04 24.41 -23.27
N ARG A 272 -7.78 23.99 -23.38
CA ARG A 272 -7.45 22.71 -24.01
C ARG A 272 -7.91 21.59 -23.08
N GLY A 273 -8.59 20.61 -23.65
CA GLY A 273 -8.99 19.39 -22.95
C GLY A 273 -8.74 18.19 -23.84
N ASP A 274 -8.45 17.08 -23.18
CA ASP A 274 -8.26 15.73 -23.72
C ASP A 274 -9.19 14.71 -23.03
N THR A 275 -10.03 15.17 -22.10
CA THR A 275 -10.91 14.33 -21.29
C THR A 275 -12.35 14.33 -21.82
N PHE A 276 -12.98 13.16 -21.76
CA PHE A 276 -14.39 12.95 -22.04
C PHE A 276 -15.14 12.66 -20.74
N PHE A 277 -16.25 13.36 -20.52
CA PHE A 277 -17.01 13.28 -19.27
C PHE A 277 -18.42 12.71 -19.52
N ILE A 278 -18.85 11.82 -18.63
CA ILE A 278 -20.22 11.32 -18.55
C ILE A 278 -20.75 11.64 -17.16
N ILE A 279 -21.96 12.19 -17.09
CA ILE A 279 -22.55 12.59 -15.82
C ILE A 279 -23.13 11.34 -15.13
N SER A 280 -22.49 10.91 -14.05
CA SER A 280 -22.98 9.81 -13.20
C SER A 280 -24.12 10.26 -12.29
N LYS A 281 -24.00 11.44 -11.66
CA LYS A 281 -24.97 11.98 -10.71
C LYS A 281 -24.92 13.51 -10.67
N GLY A 282 -26.06 14.13 -10.42
CA GLY A 282 -26.18 15.59 -10.32
C GLY A 282 -26.63 16.25 -11.61
N LYS A 283 -26.48 17.58 -11.66
CA LYS A 283 -26.86 18.43 -12.78
C LYS A 283 -25.69 19.34 -13.12
N VAL A 284 -25.39 19.48 -14.41
CA VAL A 284 -24.29 20.32 -14.90
C VAL A 284 -24.87 21.39 -15.82
N ASN A 285 -24.61 22.65 -15.51
CA ASN A 285 -25.02 23.77 -16.34
C ASN A 285 -23.95 24.12 -17.35
N VAL A 286 -24.33 24.12 -18.64
CA VAL A 286 -23.45 24.55 -19.73
C VAL A 286 -23.77 25.99 -20.05
N THR A 287 -22.79 26.87 -19.85
CA THR A 287 -22.87 28.28 -20.20
C THR A 287 -21.82 28.64 -21.24
N GLN A 288 -22.11 29.63 -22.07
CA GLN A 288 -21.18 30.17 -23.06
C GLN A 288 -21.04 31.67 -22.85
N GLY A 289 -19.80 32.15 -22.79
CA GLY A 289 -19.51 33.58 -22.77
C GLY A 289 -19.72 34.17 -24.17
N ASP A 290 -20.56 35.19 -24.24
CA ASP A 290 -20.70 36.03 -25.43
C ASP A 290 -19.74 37.21 -25.34
N SER A 291 -18.94 37.43 -26.38
CA SER A 291 -17.90 38.49 -26.42
C SER A 291 -18.49 39.90 -26.29
N ALA A 292 -19.80 40.08 -26.52
CA ALA A 292 -20.46 41.37 -26.52
C ALA A 292 -21.00 41.82 -25.15
N THR A 293 -21.38 40.91 -24.24
CA THR A 293 -22.17 41.25 -23.05
C THR A 293 -21.59 40.82 -21.71
N GLN A 294 -20.43 40.14 -21.66
CA GLN A 294 -19.76 39.65 -20.44
C GLN A 294 -20.62 38.79 -19.47
N GLN A 295 -21.90 38.54 -19.78
CA GLN A 295 -22.77 37.65 -19.01
C GLN A 295 -22.79 36.26 -19.64
N PRO A 296 -22.58 35.19 -18.86
CA PRO A 296 -22.64 33.82 -19.36
C PRO A 296 -24.06 33.47 -19.78
N LYS A 297 -24.25 33.15 -21.07
CA LYS A 297 -25.53 32.68 -21.60
C LYS A 297 -25.68 31.20 -21.27
N HIS A 298 -26.75 30.83 -20.58
CA HIS A 298 -27.09 29.43 -20.34
C HIS A 298 -27.54 28.76 -21.65
N LEU A 299 -26.90 27.65 -21.99
CA LEU A 299 -27.17 26.89 -23.21
C LEU A 299 -28.06 25.69 -22.94
N ARG A 300 -27.65 24.85 -21.99
CA ARG A 300 -28.35 23.62 -21.62
C ARG A 300 -27.96 23.14 -20.23
N GLU A 301 -28.85 22.41 -19.60
CA GLU A 301 -28.58 21.63 -18.40
C GLU A 301 -28.37 20.17 -18.81
N LEU A 302 -27.33 19.53 -18.28
CA LEU A 302 -27.01 18.13 -18.51
C LEU A 302 -27.30 17.33 -17.23
N VAL A 303 -27.90 16.15 -17.39
CA VAL A 303 -28.34 15.27 -16.30
C VAL A 303 -27.64 13.91 -16.37
N LYS A 304 -27.98 13.00 -15.45
CA LYS A 304 -27.43 11.64 -15.42
C LYS A 304 -27.54 10.95 -16.80
N GLY A 305 -26.41 10.45 -17.29
CA GLY A 305 -26.28 9.76 -18.58
C GLY A 305 -25.99 10.67 -19.76
N ASP A 306 -26.11 11.99 -19.60
CA ASP A 306 -25.59 12.95 -20.57
C ASP A 306 -24.07 13.00 -20.50
N TRP A 307 -23.45 13.44 -21.59
CA TRP A 307 -22.01 13.45 -21.74
C TRP A 307 -21.54 14.69 -22.50
N PHE A 308 -20.27 15.05 -22.35
CA PHE A 308 -19.62 16.14 -23.07
C PHE A 308 -18.12 15.89 -23.21
N GLY A 309 -17.46 16.62 -24.11
CA GLY A 309 -16.01 16.47 -24.35
C GLY A 309 -15.64 15.56 -25.52
N GLU A 310 -16.58 15.06 -26.34
CA GLU A 310 -16.26 14.32 -27.59
C GLU A 310 -15.21 15.03 -28.46
N ARG A 311 -15.30 16.37 -28.51
CA ARG A 311 -14.46 17.20 -29.37
C ARG A 311 -13.02 17.27 -28.89
N ALA A 312 -12.79 17.04 -27.59
CA ALA A 312 -11.46 16.94 -27.00
C ALA A 312 -10.72 15.69 -27.52
N LEU A 313 -11.44 14.57 -27.68
CA LEU A 313 -10.87 13.30 -28.14
C LEU A 313 -10.64 13.24 -29.67
N GLN A 314 -11.32 14.07 -30.45
CA GLN A 314 -11.27 14.00 -31.92
C GLN A 314 -10.01 14.63 -32.54
N GLY A 315 -9.09 15.20 -31.75
CA GLY A 315 -7.78 15.67 -32.21
C GLY A 315 -7.80 16.76 -33.30
N ARG A 316 -8.96 17.29 -33.69
CA ARG A 316 -9.08 18.35 -34.69
C ARG A 316 -8.94 19.70 -34.00
N GLU A 317 -7.73 20.22 -34.13
CA GLU A 317 -7.28 21.59 -33.89
C GLU A 317 -8.37 22.63 -33.58
N PHE A 318 -8.23 23.27 -32.43
CA PHE A 318 -8.71 24.63 -32.20
C PHE A 318 -7.86 25.61 -33.01
N SER A 319 -8.05 25.64 -34.32
CA SER A 319 -7.48 26.63 -35.23
C SER A 319 -8.61 27.20 -36.09
N LYS A 320 -9.50 27.99 -35.47
CA LYS A 320 -10.24 29.13 -36.06
C LYS A 320 -11.40 29.55 -35.16
N TRP A 321 -11.09 30.44 -34.21
CA TRP A 321 -11.95 31.57 -33.87
C TRP A 321 -11.03 32.74 -33.53
N ALA A 322 -10.39 33.28 -34.57
CA ALA A 322 -9.84 34.63 -34.56
C ALA A 322 -10.81 35.49 -35.39
N HIS A 323 -11.08 36.68 -34.84
CA HIS A 323 -12.04 37.71 -35.24
C HIS A 323 -13.44 37.57 -34.65
#